data_AF-A0A800F5K7-F1
#
_entry.id   AF-A0A800F5K7-F1
#
_cell.length_a   1.000
_cell.length_b   1.000
_cell.length_c   1.000
_cell.angle_alpha   90.00
_cell.angle_beta   90.00
_cell.angle_gamma   90.00
#
_symmetry.space_group_name_H-M   'P 1'
#
loop_
_entity.id
_entity.type
_entity.pdbx_description
1 polymer ?
#
loop_
_entity_poly.entity_id
_entity_poly.type
_entity_poly.pdbx_seq_one_letter_code
_entity_poly.pdbx_strand_id
1 'polypeptide(L)'
;MNSGKTASNSGSYRGSLPSLELRKDPNWEGSVADILAQFAMQQDIMADADSAVTMINRIESVRRQVLDTRDMLAERGGQDEIVAAAEALNETLVGVEQGLFQMRATGTGQDGVRYPSRLMSRLAYLLNTVGVADFPPTDQEAEVHGVLKERLRLIAAAVEAAMDDHLEEFNRMIQALGLRVIS
;
A
#
# COMPACT_ATOMS: atom_id res chain seq x y z
N MET A 1 -67.80 19.60 11.89
CA MET A 1 -67.18 19.97 13.18
C MET A 1 -65.69 20.13 12.95
N ASN A 2 -65.15 21.23 13.46
CA ASN A 2 -63.86 21.85 13.12
C ASN A 2 -62.65 21.15 13.77
N SER A 3 -61.46 21.47 13.24
CA SER A 3 -60.11 21.53 13.86
C SER A 3 -59.09 20.73 13.04
N GLY A 4 -57.96 21.24 12.57
CA GLY A 4 -57.28 22.53 12.72
C GLY A 4 -55.86 22.40 12.13
N LYS A 5 -55.37 23.51 11.55
CA LYS A 5 -53.97 23.88 11.18
C LYS A 5 -52.89 23.39 12.18
N THR A 6 -51.58 23.28 11.94
CA THR A 6 -50.58 23.64 10.89
C THR A 6 -49.21 23.14 11.38
N ALA A 7 -48.29 22.78 10.48
CA ALA A 7 -46.89 23.22 10.59
C ALA A 7 -46.22 23.13 9.21
N SER A 8 -45.88 24.30 8.67
CA SER A 8 -45.02 24.47 7.51
C SER A 8 -43.56 24.43 7.98
N ASN A 9 -42.69 23.67 7.31
CA ASN A 9 -41.28 24.05 7.25
C ASN A 9 -40.71 23.76 5.86
N SER A 10 -40.18 24.83 5.28
CA SER A 10 -39.59 24.98 3.96
C SER A 10 -38.21 24.34 3.84
N GLY A 11 -37.91 23.69 2.71
CA GLY A 11 -36.53 23.30 2.36
C GLY A 11 -36.40 22.34 1.19
N SER A 12 -36.26 22.90 -0.02
CA SER A 12 -35.26 22.56 -1.05
C SER A 12 -35.09 21.11 -1.55
N TYR A 13 -35.42 20.91 -2.83
CA TYR A 13 -34.98 19.87 -3.79
C TYR A 13 -34.50 18.51 -3.24
N ARG A 14 -35.32 17.47 -3.37
CA ARG A 14 -34.84 16.08 -3.48
C ARG A 14 -35.82 15.24 -4.28
N GLY A 15 -35.58 15.10 -5.59
CA GLY A 15 -36.17 14.01 -6.34
C GLY A 15 -35.62 12.71 -5.77
N SER A 16 -36.48 11.91 -5.13
CA SER A 16 -36.15 10.54 -4.73
C SER A 16 -35.84 9.75 -6.00
N LEU A 17 -34.58 9.36 -6.21
CA LEU A 17 -34.26 8.38 -7.24
C LEU A 17 -34.94 7.05 -6.85
N PRO A 18 -35.57 6.33 -7.80
CA PRO A 18 -36.10 5.00 -7.53
C PRO A 18 -34.97 4.06 -7.11
N SER A 19 -35.29 3.09 -6.25
CA SER A 19 -34.33 2.07 -5.78
C SER A 19 -33.82 1.22 -6.94
N LEU A 20 -32.50 1.06 -7.04
CA LEU A 20 -31.85 0.16 -8.00
C LEU A 20 -31.75 -1.25 -7.41
N GLU A 21 -32.40 -2.22 -8.03
CA GLU A 21 -32.30 -3.65 -7.69
C GLU A 21 -31.23 -4.30 -8.57
N LEU A 22 -30.11 -4.70 -7.98
CA LEU A 22 -29.07 -5.46 -8.69
C LEU A 22 -29.48 -6.93 -8.78
N ARG A 23 -29.53 -7.46 -10.01
CA ARG A 23 -29.82 -8.88 -10.28
C ARG A 23 -28.64 -9.56 -10.93
N LYS A 24 -28.41 -10.83 -10.56
CA LYS A 24 -27.43 -11.70 -11.21
C LYS A 24 -27.82 -11.91 -12.69
N ASP A 25 -26.83 -11.91 -13.57
CA ASP A 25 -27.02 -12.33 -14.96
C ASP A 25 -27.39 -13.83 -15.01
N PRO A 26 -28.51 -14.21 -15.65
CA PRO A 26 -28.99 -15.59 -15.69
C PRO A 26 -28.05 -16.57 -16.41
N ASN A 27 -27.08 -16.10 -17.20
CA ASN A 27 -26.12 -16.97 -17.88
C ASN A 27 -24.91 -17.36 -17.01
N TRP A 28 -24.81 -16.81 -15.80
CA TRP A 28 -23.69 -17.06 -14.89
C TRP A 28 -23.99 -18.28 -14.03
N GLU A 29 -23.01 -19.15 -13.82
CA GLU A 29 -23.21 -20.38 -13.03
C GLU A 29 -23.17 -20.11 -11.52
N GLY A 30 -22.21 -19.31 -11.02
CA GLY A 30 -22.02 -19.04 -9.59
C GLY A 30 -23.15 -18.30 -8.89
N SER A 31 -23.43 -18.61 -7.62
CA SER A 31 -24.47 -17.94 -6.85
C SER A 31 -24.08 -16.49 -6.53
N VAL A 32 -25.06 -15.66 -6.12
CA VAL A 32 -24.77 -14.31 -5.62
C VAL A 32 -23.82 -14.36 -4.42
N ALA A 33 -23.91 -15.39 -3.58
CA ALA A 33 -23.00 -15.57 -2.46
C ALA A 33 -21.56 -15.84 -2.94
N ASP A 34 -21.38 -16.61 -4.01
CA ASP A 34 -20.06 -16.89 -4.58
C ASP A 34 -19.41 -15.63 -5.16
N ILE A 35 -20.19 -14.81 -5.88
CA ILE A 35 -19.75 -13.52 -6.41
C ILE A 35 -19.33 -12.58 -5.26
N LEU A 36 -20.08 -12.56 -4.17
CA LEU A 36 -19.74 -11.74 -3.00
C LEU A 36 -18.48 -12.26 -2.29
N ALA A 37 -18.27 -13.58 -2.22
CA ALA A 37 -17.07 -14.17 -1.64
C ALA A 37 -15.82 -13.84 -2.46
N GLN A 38 -15.92 -13.94 -3.79
CA GLN A 38 -14.87 -13.52 -4.71
C GLN A 38 -14.54 -12.04 -4.54
N PHE A 39 -15.56 -11.17 -4.58
CA PHE A 39 -15.37 -9.73 -4.43
C PHE A 39 -14.75 -9.36 -3.08
N ALA A 40 -15.14 -10.04 -2.00
CA ALA A 40 -14.54 -9.84 -0.68
C ALA A 40 -13.04 -10.17 -0.71
N MET A 41 -12.64 -11.30 -1.29
CA MET A 41 -11.22 -11.66 -1.39
C MET A 41 -10.44 -10.69 -2.28
N GLN A 42 -11.01 -10.23 -3.39
CA GLN A 42 -10.37 -9.22 -4.25
C GLN A 42 -10.15 -7.90 -3.49
N GLN A 43 -11.14 -7.45 -2.71
CA GLN A 43 -10.99 -6.25 -1.88
C GLN A 43 -9.89 -6.42 -0.83
N ASP A 44 -9.80 -7.58 -0.19
CA ASP A 44 -8.72 -7.85 0.77
C ASP A 44 -7.34 -7.81 0.09
N ILE A 45 -7.19 -8.42 -1.09
CA ILE A 45 -5.93 -8.38 -1.85
C ILE A 45 -5.57 -6.94 -2.25
N MET A 46 -6.56 -6.14 -2.66
CA MET A 46 -6.37 -4.71 -2.96
C MET A 46 -5.92 -3.93 -1.71
N ALA A 47 -6.53 -4.18 -0.55
CA ALA A 47 -6.12 -3.54 0.69
C ALA A 47 -4.68 -3.89 1.12
N ASP A 48 -4.26 -5.14 0.89
CA ASP A 48 -2.87 -5.57 1.10
C ASP A 48 -1.91 -4.85 0.13
N ALA A 49 -2.31 -4.71 -1.14
CA ALA A 49 -1.53 -3.98 -2.14
C ALA A 49 -1.42 -2.47 -1.81
N ASP A 50 -2.50 -1.84 -1.37
CA ASP A 50 -2.52 -0.43 -0.94
C ASP A 50 -1.62 -0.20 0.28
N SER A 51 -1.61 -1.15 1.22
CA SER A 51 -0.70 -1.13 2.37
C SER A 51 0.76 -1.19 1.93
N ALA A 52 1.09 -2.06 0.97
CA ALA A 52 2.42 -2.13 0.40
C ALA A 52 2.83 -0.84 -0.33
N VAL A 53 1.93 -0.24 -1.12
CA VAL A 53 2.18 1.06 -1.80
C VAL A 53 2.40 2.17 -0.79
N THR A 54 1.62 2.21 0.29
CA THR A 54 1.79 3.19 1.37
C THR A 54 3.18 3.10 2.00
N MET A 55 3.66 1.87 2.26
CA MET A 55 5.02 1.66 2.77
C MET A 55 6.10 2.09 1.77
N ILE A 56 5.96 1.75 0.48
CA ILE A 56 6.89 2.20 -0.57
C ILE A 56 6.97 3.72 -0.58
N ASN A 57 5.83 4.41 -0.61
CA ASN A 57 5.80 5.88 -0.64
C ASN A 57 6.48 6.50 0.60
N ARG A 58 6.27 5.92 1.80
CA ARG A 58 6.94 6.35 3.02
C ARG A 58 8.45 6.15 2.92
N ILE A 59 8.90 4.98 2.47
CA ILE A 59 10.33 4.67 2.27
C ILE A 59 10.96 5.65 1.29
N GLU A 60 10.36 5.86 0.12
CA GLU A 60 10.89 6.77 -0.90
C GLU A 60 10.97 8.21 -0.41
N SER A 61 9.96 8.68 0.34
CA SER A 61 9.95 10.02 0.95
C SER A 61 11.11 10.21 1.93
N VAL A 62 11.30 9.25 2.84
CA VAL A 62 12.39 9.29 3.84
C VAL A 62 13.75 9.21 3.14
N ARG A 63 13.93 8.26 2.22
CA ARG A 63 15.18 8.08 1.47
C ARG A 63 15.59 9.34 0.75
N ARG A 64 14.65 10.04 0.10
CA ARG A 64 14.93 11.32 -0.56
C ARG A 64 15.49 12.34 0.44
N GLN A 65 14.80 12.56 1.56
CA GLN A 65 15.24 13.53 2.57
C GLN A 65 16.60 13.15 3.19
N VAL A 66 16.87 11.86 3.40
CA VAL A 66 18.14 11.35 3.92
C VAL A 66 19.27 11.64 2.94
N LEU A 67 19.06 11.35 1.64
CA LEU A 67 20.04 11.60 0.59
C LEU A 67 20.30 13.10 0.39
N ASP A 68 19.26 13.93 0.39
CA ASP A 68 19.40 15.38 0.30
C ASP A 68 20.23 15.94 1.47
N THR A 69 19.98 15.45 2.69
CA THR A 69 20.73 15.84 3.89
C THR A 69 22.18 15.38 3.81
N ARG A 70 22.40 14.14 3.34
CA ARG A 70 23.72 13.57 3.13
C ARG A 70 24.55 14.39 2.16
N ASP A 71 23.98 14.74 1.01
CA ASP A 71 24.69 15.51 -0.03
C ASP A 71 25.04 16.91 0.48
N MET A 72 24.10 17.58 1.15
CA MET A 72 24.36 18.87 1.79
C MET A 72 25.51 18.80 2.82
N LEU A 73 25.56 17.75 3.64
CA LEU A 73 26.62 17.59 4.66
C LEU A 73 27.97 17.24 4.04
N ALA A 74 27.97 16.41 3.00
CA ALA A 74 29.18 16.06 2.26
C ALA A 74 29.81 17.31 1.60
N GLU A 75 29.00 18.22 1.05
CA GLU A 75 29.46 19.49 0.49
C GLU A 75 30.05 20.44 1.53
N ARG A 76 29.48 20.47 2.75
CA ARG A 76 29.98 21.31 3.85
C ARG A 76 31.30 20.79 4.43
N GLY A 77 31.48 19.47 4.45
CA GLY A 77 32.67 18.77 4.94
C GLY A 77 32.82 18.77 6.46
N GLY A 78 33.36 17.68 7.01
CA GLY A 78 33.61 17.51 8.45
C GLY A 78 32.55 16.70 9.22
N GLN A 79 31.62 16.06 8.51
CA GLN A 79 30.48 15.32 9.05
C GLN A 79 30.43 13.89 8.49
N ASP A 80 31.61 13.31 8.26
CA ASP A 80 31.78 12.01 7.61
C ASP A 80 30.98 10.90 8.31
N GLU A 81 30.87 10.96 9.64
CA GLU A 81 30.08 10.02 10.44
C GLU A 81 28.58 10.09 10.12
N ILE A 82 28.03 11.30 9.95
CA ILE A 82 26.60 11.50 9.64
C ILE A 82 26.33 11.14 8.18
N VAL A 83 27.26 11.45 7.28
CA VAL A 83 27.21 11.02 5.87
C VAL A 83 27.19 9.49 5.79
N ALA A 84 28.06 8.81 6.53
CA ALA A 84 28.07 7.34 6.58
C ALA A 84 26.78 6.75 7.17
N ALA A 85 26.24 7.37 8.24
CA ALA A 85 24.96 6.95 8.83
C ALA A 85 23.80 7.10 7.84
N ALA A 86 23.78 8.18 7.04
CA ALA A 86 22.78 8.39 6.01
C ALA A 86 22.84 7.31 4.91
N GLU A 87 24.03 6.94 4.45
CA GLU A 87 24.20 5.87 3.45
C GLU A 87 23.74 4.52 4.00
N ALA A 88 24.12 4.18 5.24
CA ALA A 88 23.69 2.93 5.88
C ALA A 88 22.16 2.85 6.06
N LEU A 89 21.53 3.98 6.44
CA LEU A 89 20.08 4.07 6.51
C LEU A 89 19.43 3.89 5.13
N ASN A 90 19.94 4.57 4.09
CA ASN A 90 19.44 4.41 2.73
C ASN A 90 19.59 2.97 2.23
N GLU A 91 20.72 2.30 2.46
CA GLU A 91 20.93 0.90 2.09
C GLU A 91 19.95 -0.04 2.78
N THR A 92 19.68 0.19 4.07
CA THR A 92 18.69 -0.56 4.84
C THR A 92 17.29 -0.40 4.25
N LEU A 93 16.89 0.84 3.97
CA LEU A 93 15.59 1.17 3.38
C LEU A 93 15.44 0.58 1.97
N VAL A 94 16.48 0.63 1.14
CA VAL A 94 16.52 -0.04 -0.18
C VAL A 94 16.34 -1.55 -0.02
N GLY A 95 17.02 -2.17 0.96
CA GLY A 95 16.92 -3.61 1.21
C GLY A 95 15.49 -4.05 1.52
N VAL A 96 14.78 -3.27 2.35
CA VAL A 96 13.39 -3.56 2.71
C VAL A 96 12.43 -3.28 1.53
N GLU A 97 12.61 -2.17 0.82
CA GLU A 97 11.79 -1.80 -0.35
C GLU A 97 11.84 -2.85 -1.46
N GLN A 98 13.01 -3.44 -1.70
CA GLN A 98 13.17 -4.55 -2.66
C GLN A 98 12.31 -5.77 -2.32
N GLY A 99 11.89 -5.94 -1.06
CA GLY A 99 10.92 -6.96 -0.67
C GLY A 99 9.52 -6.70 -1.22
N LEU A 100 9.11 -5.43 -1.28
CA LEU A 100 7.79 -4.98 -1.72
C LEU A 100 7.71 -4.95 -3.24
N PHE A 101 8.67 -4.30 -3.89
CA PHE A 101 8.65 -3.99 -5.31
C PHE A 101 9.97 -4.32 -6.01
N GLN A 102 9.87 -4.66 -7.29
CA GLN A 102 11.05 -4.89 -8.12
C GLN A 102 11.61 -3.56 -8.59
N MET A 103 12.52 -2.96 -7.82
CA MET A 103 13.09 -1.63 -8.09
C MET A 103 13.79 -1.49 -9.46
N ARG A 104 14.19 -2.61 -10.09
CA ARG A 104 14.76 -2.62 -11.45
C ARG A 104 13.72 -2.62 -12.57
N ALA A 105 12.44 -2.77 -12.24
CA ALA A 105 11.38 -2.78 -13.21
C ALA A 105 11.23 -1.38 -13.80
N THR A 106 11.44 -1.24 -15.10
CA THR A 106 11.28 0.01 -15.83
C THR A 106 9.88 0.17 -16.42
N GLY A 107 9.07 -0.88 -16.35
CA GLY A 107 7.79 -0.98 -17.07
C GLY A 107 7.94 -1.26 -18.57
N THR A 108 9.16 -1.57 -19.04
CA THR A 108 9.44 -1.81 -20.46
C THR A 108 10.11 -3.16 -20.70
N GLY A 109 10.08 -3.63 -21.96
CA GLY A 109 10.77 -4.86 -22.36
C GLY A 109 10.24 -6.12 -21.66
N GLN A 110 11.17 -6.98 -21.23
CA GLN A 110 10.89 -8.28 -20.60
C GLN A 110 11.26 -8.27 -19.12
N ASP A 111 11.12 -7.13 -18.43
CA ASP A 111 11.57 -6.97 -17.04
C ASP A 111 10.89 -7.95 -16.08
N GLY A 112 9.61 -8.27 -16.32
CA GLY A 112 8.86 -9.28 -15.56
C GLY A 112 9.38 -10.72 -15.75
N VAL A 113 10.18 -10.97 -16.79
CA VAL A 113 10.88 -12.25 -17.02
C VAL A 113 12.31 -12.18 -16.49
N ARG A 114 12.97 -11.03 -16.64
CA ARG A 114 14.38 -10.83 -16.25
C ARG A 114 14.59 -10.83 -14.75
N TYR A 115 13.63 -10.32 -13.99
CA TYR A 115 13.77 -10.13 -12.56
C TYR A 115 12.69 -10.89 -11.78
N PRO A 116 13.05 -11.49 -10.63
CA PRO A 116 12.10 -12.27 -9.85
C PRO A 116 10.97 -11.38 -9.32
N SER A 117 9.76 -11.94 -9.31
CA SER A 117 8.56 -11.27 -8.81
C SER A 117 8.67 -10.99 -7.31
N ARG A 118 8.36 -9.75 -6.93
CA ARG A 118 8.26 -9.28 -5.54
C ARG A 118 6.80 -9.28 -5.08
N LEU A 119 6.54 -8.88 -3.84
CA LEU A 119 5.23 -8.98 -3.22
C LEU A 119 4.12 -8.35 -4.08
N MET A 120 4.33 -7.13 -4.57
CA MET A 120 3.34 -6.41 -5.40
C MET A 120 2.95 -7.19 -6.66
N SER A 121 3.92 -7.75 -7.38
CA SER A 121 3.64 -8.54 -8.59
C SER A 121 2.86 -9.82 -8.28
N ARG A 122 3.09 -10.42 -7.11
CA ARG A 122 2.38 -11.64 -6.67
C ARG A 122 0.95 -11.34 -6.23
N LEU A 123 0.73 -10.24 -5.51
CA LEU A 123 -0.61 -9.75 -5.16
C LEU A 123 -1.40 -9.40 -6.43
N ALA A 124 -0.78 -8.68 -7.36
CA ALA A 124 -1.42 -8.36 -8.64
C ALA A 124 -1.76 -9.61 -9.47
N TYR A 125 -0.88 -10.62 -9.47
CA TYR A 125 -1.18 -11.90 -10.12
C TYR A 125 -2.37 -12.59 -9.47
N LEU A 126 -2.37 -12.74 -8.14
CA LEU A 126 -3.46 -13.37 -7.40
C LEU A 126 -4.79 -12.64 -7.60
N LEU A 127 -4.79 -11.30 -7.57
CA LEU A 127 -5.98 -10.49 -7.81
C LEU A 127 -6.59 -10.79 -9.18
N ASN A 128 -5.76 -10.91 -10.22
CA ASN A 128 -6.20 -11.26 -11.56
C ASN A 128 -6.71 -12.70 -11.60
N THR A 129 -6.03 -13.66 -10.97
CA THR A 129 -6.46 -15.07 -10.96
C THR A 129 -7.83 -15.22 -10.29
N VAL A 130 -8.01 -14.62 -9.11
CA VAL A 130 -9.29 -14.66 -8.37
C VAL A 130 -10.41 -14.02 -9.18
N GLY A 131 -10.13 -12.98 -9.96
CA GLY A 131 -11.14 -12.23 -10.73
C GLY A 131 -11.61 -12.84 -12.05
N VAL A 132 -11.09 -14.01 -12.46
CA VAL A 132 -11.38 -14.61 -13.78
C VAL A 132 -12.51 -15.64 -13.73
N ALA A 133 -12.86 -16.18 -12.56
CA ALA A 133 -13.82 -17.28 -12.43
C ALA A 133 -15.21 -16.82 -12.00
N ASP A 134 -16.27 -17.46 -12.50
CA ASP A 134 -17.65 -17.28 -12.01
C ASP A 134 -17.92 -18.13 -10.74
N PHE A 135 -16.88 -18.45 -9.98
CA PHE A 135 -16.88 -19.39 -8.86
C PHE A 135 -16.26 -18.72 -7.62
N PRO A 136 -16.57 -19.20 -6.40
CA PRO A 136 -15.92 -18.67 -5.21
C PRO A 136 -14.41 -18.97 -5.27
N PRO A 137 -13.58 -18.19 -4.55
CA PRO A 137 -12.15 -18.47 -4.48
C PRO A 137 -11.87 -19.88 -3.98
N THR A 138 -10.87 -20.50 -4.58
CA THR A 138 -10.40 -21.85 -4.22
C THR A 138 -9.60 -21.82 -2.91
N ASP A 139 -9.52 -22.97 -2.24
CA ASP A 139 -8.69 -23.12 -1.04
C ASP A 139 -7.21 -22.77 -1.32
N GLN A 140 -6.71 -23.09 -2.52
CA GLN A 140 -5.34 -22.77 -2.91
C GLN A 140 -5.11 -21.26 -3.05
N GLU A 141 -6.07 -20.52 -3.63
CA GLU A 141 -5.98 -19.06 -3.70
C GLU A 141 -5.98 -18.45 -2.30
N ALA A 142 -6.84 -18.94 -1.41
CA ALA A 142 -6.89 -18.48 -0.01
C ALA A 142 -5.59 -18.77 0.75
N GLU A 143 -4.99 -19.95 0.55
CA GLU A 143 -3.70 -20.30 1.13
C GLU A 143 -2.58 -19.40 0.60
N VAL A 144 -2.53 -19.18 -0.72
CA VAL A 144 -1.56 -18.26 -1.34
C VAL A 144 -1.72 -16.86 -0.78
N HIS A 145 -2.95 -16.37 -0.64
CA HIS A 145 -3.23 -15.07 -0.03
C HIS A 145 -2.69 -14.99 1.40
N GLY A 146 -2.93 -16.01 2.22
CA GLY A 146 -2.39 -16.11 3.58
C GLY A 146 -0.87 -16.01 3.63
N VAL A 147 -0.17 -16.70 2.72
CA VAL A 147 1.30 -16.62 2.60
C VAL A 147 1.77 -15.22 2.19
N LEU A 148 1.04 -14.54 1.29
CA LEU A 148 1.37 -13.17 0.88
C LEU A 148 1.11 -12.16 2.01
N LYS A 149 0.02 -12.32 2.78
CA LYS A 149 -0.27 -11.52 3.98
C LYS A 149 0.82 -11.66 5.03
N GLU A 150 1.30 -12.87 5.30
CA GLU A 150 2.39 -13.06 6.26
C GLU A 150 3.69 -12.42 5.78
N ARG A 151 4.01 -12.51 4.49
CA ARG A 151 5.15 -11.79 3.91
C ARG A 151 5.00 -10.27 4.03
N LEU A 152 3.81 -9.73 3.76
CA LEU A 152 3.52 -8.31 3.94
C LEU A 152 3.76 -7.88 5.39
N ARG A 153 3.25 -8.66 6.36
CA ARG A 153 3.41 -8.40 7.79
C ARG A 153 4.88 -8.38 8.21
N LEU A 154 5.67 -9.35 7.75
CA LEU A 154 7.10 -9.42 8.05
C LEU A 154 7.86 -8.23 7.45
N ILE A 155 7.54 -7.83 6.22
CA ILE A 155 8.14 -6.65 5.60
C ILE A 155 7.73 -5.38 6.34
N ALA A 156 6.46 -5.23 6.71
CA ALA A 156 5.98 -4.09 7.49
C ALA A 156 6.73 -3.96 8.82
N ALA A 157 6.95 -5.07 9.54
CA ALA A 157 7.75 -5.07 10.75
C ALA A 157 9.21 -4.62 10.49
N ALA A 158 9.81 -5.02 9.37
CA ALA A 158 11.14 -4.59 8.98
C ALA A 158 11.19 -3.09 8.59
N VAL A 159 10.13 -2.57 7.96
CA VAL A 159 10.00 -1.13 7.68
C VAL A 159 9.93 -0.35 8.99
N GLU A 160 9.06 -0.72 9.92
CA GLU A 160 8.94 -0.02 11.20
C GLU A 160 10.25 -0.08 11.99
N ALA A 161 10.91 -1.24 12.07
CA ALA A 161 12.23 -1.33 12.72
C ALA A 161 13.26 -0.40 12.08
N ALA A 162 13.29 -0.28 10.74
CA ALA A 162 14.19 0.66 10.08
C ALA A 162 13.86 2.13 10.38
N MET A 163 12.57 2.46 10.55
CA MET A 163 12.12 3.82 10.86
C MET A 163 12.35 4.18 12.34
N ASP A 164 12.09 3.25 13.25
CA ASP A 164 12.18 3.49 14.69
C ASP A 164 13.64 3.45 15.17
N ASP A 165 14.46 2.54 14.66
CA ASP A 165 15.84 2.41 15.15
C ASP A 165 16.80 3.32 14.38
N HIS A 166 16.84 3.19 13.05
CA HIS A 166 17.89 3.80 12.24
C HIS A 166 17.56 5.25 11.86
N LEU A 167 16.31 5.55 11.51
CA LEU A 167 15.91 6.93 11.19
C LEU A 167 15.87 7.80 12.46
N GLU A 168 15.42 7.29 13.61
CA GLU A 168 15.49 8.08 14.86
C GLU A 168 16.93 8.40 15.25
N GLU A 169 17.86 7.45 15.14
CA GLU A 169 19.28 7.71 15.42
C GLU A 169 19.84 8.77 14.46
N PHE A 170 19.57 8.64 13.16
CA PHE A 170 19.99 9.64 12.18
C PHE A 170 19.39 11.03 12.50
N ASN A 171 18.11 11.07 12.89
CA ASN A 171 17.42 12.29 13.30
C ASN A 171 18.08 12.95 14.53
N ARG A 172 18.52 12.15 15.52
CA ARG A 172 19.30 12.67 16.67
C ARG A 172 20.60 13.34 16.23
N MET A 173 21.33 12.71 15.31
CA MET A 173 22.61 13.23 14.82
C MET A 173 22.43 14.57 14.08
N ILE A 174 21.46 14.67 13.16
CA ILE A 174 21.25 15.91 12.39
C ILE A 174 20.63 17.02 13.26
N GLN A 175 19.82 16.66 14.26
CA GLN A 175 19.29 17.63 15.21
C GLN A 175 20.40 18.25 16.07
N ALA A 176 21.45 17.50 16.43
CA ALA A 176 22.62 18.04 17.13
C ALA A 176 23.38 19.10 16.30
N LEU A 177 23.22 19.08 14.97
CA LEU A 177 23.71 20.11 14.06
C LEU A 177 22.73 21.29 13.86
N GLY A 178 21.59 21.27 14.55
CA GLY A 178 20.52 22.27 14.40
C GLY A 178 19.70 22.12 13.12
N LEU A 179 19.75 20.95 12.47
CA LEU A 179 18.94 20.65 11.28
C LEU A 179 17.54 20.13 11.68
N ARG A 180 16.60 20.22 10.74
CA ARG A 180 15.25 19.68 10.91
C ARG A 180 15.26 18.15 10.77
N VAL A 181 14.51 17.47 11.62
CA VAL A 181 14.30 16.01 11.55
C VAL A 181 13.47 15.61 10.33
N ILE A 182 13.73 14.40 9.83
CA ILE A 182 13.08 13.76 8.69
C ILE A 182 11.88 12.95 9.17
N SER A 183 10.80 12.98 8.39
CA SER A 183 9.55 12.22 8.60
C SER A 183 8.97 11.70 7.30
#